data_AF-A0A9P4S6P3-F1
#
_entry.id   AF-A0A9P4S6P3-F1
#
_cell.length_a   1.000
_cell.length_b   1.000
_cell.length_c   1.000
_cell.angle_alpha   90.00
_cell.angle_beta   90.00
_cell.angle_gamma   90.00
#
_symmetry.space_group_name_H-M   'P 1'
#
loop_
_entity.id
_entity.type
_entity.pdbx_description
1 polymer ?
#
loop_
_entity_poly.entity_id
_entity_poly.type
_entity_poly.pdbx_seq_one_letter_code
_entity_poly.pdbx_strand_id
1 'polypeptide(L)'
;SKWTKEEDEINTELRGNGMKWDDIAKRLPGRSAMSCRLRFQNYIERKADWDEEKKNKLARLYNRFKQGMWEQVAKELQMPWRTVESMHWQLGEQEIASRANAPVF
;
A
#
# COMPACT_ATOMS: atom_id res chain seq x y z
N SER A 1 3.06 7.68 22.68
CA SER A 1 4.29 7.30 21.96
C SER A 1 3.97 6.63 20.63
N LYS A 2 4.60 7.07 19.54
CA LYS A 2 4.44 6.50 18.18
C LYS A 2 5.12 5.12 18.13
N TRP A 3 4.51 4.14 17.47
CA TRP A 3 5.12 2.81 17.25
C TRP A 3 6.18 2.88 16.15
N THR A 4 7.33 2.24 16.37
CA THR A 4 8.37 2.07 15.35
C THR A 4 8.17 0.78 14.56
N LYS A 5 8.89 0.66 13.44
CA LYS A 5 8.83 -0.53 12.59
C LYS A 5 9.41 -1.76 13.31
N GLU A 6 10.47 -1.56 14.09
CA GLU A 6 11.12 -2.61 14.89
C GLU A 6 10.18 -3.11 15.98
N GLU A 7 9.45 -2.21 16.65
CA GLU A 7 8.43 -2.60 17.63
C GLU A 7 7.29 -3.40 16.97
N ASP A 8 6.88 -3.04 15.76
CA ASP A 8 5.86 -3.77 14.99
C ASP A 8 6.33 -5.18 14.60
N GLU A 9 7.59 -5.31 14.17
CA GLU A 9 8.22 -6.58 13.80
C GLU A 9 8.30 -7.51 15.02
N ILE A 10 8.82 -7.02 16.14
CA ILE A 10 8.91 -7.78 17.40
C ILE A 10 7.52 -8.20 17.89
N ASN A 11 6.54 -7.28 17.91
CA ASN A 11 5.18 -7.58 18.34
C ASN A 11 4.51 -8.64 17.45
N THR A 12 4.75 -8.57 16.14
CA THR A 12 4.19 -9.52 15.16
C THR A 12 4.85 -10.90 15.27
N GLU A 13 6.18 -10.94 15.34
CA GLU A 13 6.95 -12.18 15.44
C GLU A 13 6.63 -12.94 16.73
N LEU A 14 6.70 -12.28 17.88
CA LEU A 14 6.45 -12.93 19.16
C LEU A 14 5.01 -13.42 19.27
N ARG A 15 4.05 -12.67 18.72
CA ARG A 15 2.66 -13.14 18.68
C ARG A 15 2.49 -14.31 17.72
N GLY A 16 3.17 -14.31 16.58
CA GLY A 16 3.21 -15.43 15.63
C GLY A 16 3.77 -16.71 16.25
N ASN A 17 4.71 -16.58 17.19
CA ASN A 17 5.26 -17.68 17.99
C ASN A 17 4.35 -18.14 19.15
N GLY A 18 3.12 -17.60 19.25
CA GLY A 18 2.13 -18.01 20.27
C GLY A 18 2.31 -17.36 21.64
N MET A 19 3.19 -16.36 21.78
CA MET A 19 3.44 -15.71 23.07
C MET A 19 2.22 -14.92 23.57
N LYS A 20 2.07 -14.87 24.90
CA LYS A 20 1.02 -14.07 25.57
C LYS A 20 1.38 -12.59 25.53
N TRP A 21 0.37 -11.71 25.47
CA TRP A 21 0.56 -10.27 25.39
C TRP A 21 1.36 -9.68 26.57
N ASP A 22 1.20 -10.24 27.76
CA ASP A 22 1.96 -9.83 28.95
C ASP A 22 3.47 -10.10 28.80
N ASP A 23 3.83 -11.21 28.15
CA ASP A 23 5.23 -11.56 27.92
C ASP A 23 5.83 -10.78 26.74
N ILE A 24 5.01 -10.44 25.75
CA ILE A 24 5.39 -9.54 24.66
C ILE A 24 5.66 -8.12 25.19
N ALA A 25 4.80 -7.61 26.07
CA ALA A 25 4.97 -6.29 26.67
C ALA A 25 6.26 -6.16 27.50
N LYS A 26 6.70 -7.24 28.16
CA LYS A 26 8.00 -7.27 28.86
C LYS A 26 9.19 -7.09 27.91
N ARG A 27 9.05 -7.47 26.64
CA ARG A 27 10.08 -7.31 25.60
C ARG A 27 10.00 -5.97 24.88
N LEU A 28 8.92 -5.22 25.08
CA LEU A 28 8.68 -3.89 24.50
C LEU A 28 8.58 -2.84 25.62
N PRO A 29 9.71 -2.37 26.17
CA PRO A 29 9.70 -1.43 27.29
C PRO A 29 8.92 -0.17 26.93
N GLY A 30 7.99 0.24 27.80
CA GLY A 30 7.09 1.37 27.56
C GLY A 30 5.80 1.03 26.79
N ARG A 31 5.57 -0.24 26.44
CA ARG A 31 4.30 -0.74 25.89
C ARG A 31 3.60 -1.66 26.87
N SER A 32 2.29 -1.47 27.06
CA SER A 32 1.46 -2.39 27.83
C SER A 32 0.97 -3.55 26.97
N ALA A 33 0.57 -4.66 27.60
CA ALA A 33 -0.03 -5.81 26.93
C ALA A 33 -1.24 -5.41 26.06
N MET A 34 -2.08 -4.50 26.58
CA MET A 34 -3.22 -3.95 25.85
C MET A 34 -2.79 -3.14 24.62
N SER A 35 -1.73 -2.32 24.75
CA SER A 35 -1.16 -1.56 23.63
C SER A 35 -0.60 -2.49 22.55
N CYS A 36 0.08 -3.58 22.94
CA CYS A 36 0.61 -4.59 22.02
C CYS A 36 -0.51 -5.29 21.24
N ARG A 37 -1.58 -5.71 21.94
CA ARG A 37 -2.75 -6.33 21.31
C ARG A 37 -3.44 -5.39 20.33
N LEU A 38 -3.73 -4.15 20.75
CA LEU A 38 -4.39 -3.16 19.92
C LEU A 38 -3.53 -2.82 18.69
N ARG A 39 -2.21 -2.70 18.87
CA ARG A 39 -1.30 -2.46 17.76
C ARG A 39 -1.29 -3.63 16.79
N PHE A 40 -1.17 -4.86 17.27
CA PHE A 40 -1.16 -6.06 16.43
C PHE A 40 -2.46 -6.18 15.64
N GLN A 41 -3.62 -5.98 16.29
CA GLN A 41 -4.91 -5.99 15.59
C GLN A 41 -4.96 -4.95 14.47
N ASN A 42 -4.66 -3.68 14.78
CA ASN A 42 -4.64 -2.61 13.78
C ASN A 42 -3.60 -2.85 12.67
N TYR A 43 -2.46 -3.46 13.00
CA TYR A 43 -1.38 -3.75 12.07
C TYR A 43 -1.75 -4.89 11.12
N ILE A 44 -2.40 -5.94 11.64
CA ILE A 44 -2.92 -7.05 10.84
C ILE A 44 -4.10 -6.59 9.99
N GLU A 45 -5.03 -5.79 10.52
CA GLU A 45 -6.12 -5.20 9.74
C GLU A 45 -5.58 -4.34 8.59
N ARG A 46 -4.56 -3.51 8.83
CA ARG A 46 -3.88 -2.73 7.78
C ARG A 46 -3.10 -3.57 6.78
N LYS A 47 -2.52 -4.71 7.19
CA LYS A 47 -1.90 -5.65 6.24
C LYS A 47 -2.96 -6.42 5.44
N ALA A 48 -4.09 -6.74 6.06
CA ALA A 48 -5.24 -7.37 5.42
C ALA A 48 -5.97 -6.42 4.48
N ASP A 49 -5.88 -5.10 4.69
CA ASP A 49 -6.44 -4.11 3.77
C ASP A 49 -5.89 -4.28 2.34
N TRP A 50 -4.66 -4.79 2.20
CA TRP A 50 -4.03 -5.14 0.92
C TRP A 50 -3.50 -6.58 0.90
N ASP A 51 -4.34 -7.55 1.24
CA ASP A 51 -3.99 -8.95 1.05
C ASP A 51 -3.73 -9.31 -0.44
N GLU A 52 -3.09 -10.46 -0.68
CA GLU A 52 -2.75 -10.92 -2.03
C GLU A 52 -3.98 -11.14 -2.91
N GLU A 53 -5.13 -11.50 -2.33
CA GLU A 53 -6.36 -11.71 -3.09
C GLU A 53 -6.91 -10.39 -3.62
N LYS A 54 -6.94 -9.35 -2.79
CA LYS A 54 -7.30 -8.00 -3.21
C LYS A 54 -6.33 -7.54 -4.30
N LYS A 55 -5.00 -7.70 -4.13
CA LYS A 55 -4.01 -7.27 -5.15
C LYS A 55 -4.28 -7.96 -6.48
N ASN A 56 -4.55 -9.27 -6.44
CA ASN A 56 -4.92 -10.04 -7.62
C ASN A 56 -6.24 -9.55 -8.24
N LYS A 57 -7.23 -9.22 -7.42
CA LYS A 57 -8.51 -8.66 -7.87
C LYS A 57 -8.31 -7.31 -8.56
N LEU A 58 -7.48 -6.43 -8.01
CA LEU A 58 -7.11 -5.17 -8.66
C LEU A 58 -6.42 -5.43 -10.01
N ALA A 59 -5.43 -6.31 -10.07
CA ALA A 59 -4.72 -6.62 -11.32
C ALA A 59 -5.67 -7.17 -12.39
N ARG A 60 -6.63 -8.02 -12.01
CA ARG A 60 -7.67 -8.54 -12.92
C ARG A 60 -8.59 -7.44 -13.42
N LEU A 61 -9.08 -6.57 -12.53
CA LEU A 61 -9.96 -5.46 -12.89
C LEU A 61 -9.21 -4.45 -13.77
N TYR A 62 -7.97 -4.11 -13.44
CA TYR A 62 -7.12 -3.26 -14.25
C TYR A 62 -6.96 -3.83 -15.66
N ASN A 63 -6.56 -5.10 -15.81
CA ASN A 63 -6.45 -5.71 -17.14
C ASN A 63 -7.76 -5.73 -17.93
N ARG A 64 -8.91 -5.84 -17.24
CA ARG A 64 -10.22 -5.80 -17.89
C ARG A 64 -10.61 -4.40 -18.38
N PHE A 65 -10.29 -3.36 -17.62
CA PHE A 65 -10.79 -2.00 -17.87
C PHE A 65 -9.76 -1.03 -18.47
N LYS A 66 -8.47 -1.37 -18.40
CA LYS A 66 -7.38 -0.46 -18.80
C LYS A 66 -7.47 0.03 -20.23
N GLN A 67 -7.94 -0.80 -21.17
CA GLN A 67 -8.10 -0.38 -22.55
C GLN A 67 -9.07 0.80 -22.64
N GLY A 68 -10.28 0.69 -22.09
CA GLY A 68 -11.27 1.77 -22.13
C GLY A 68 -10.84 3.01 -21.32
N MET A 69 -10.16 2.81 -20.19
CA MET A 69 -9.62 3.92 -19.38
C MET A 69 -8.57 4.72 -20.16
N TRP A 70 -7.59 4.03 -20.76
CA TRP A 70 -6.50 4.68 -21.47
C TRP A 70 -6.89 5.14 -22.87
N GLU A 71 -7.89 4.55 -23.52
CA GLU A 71 -8.38 4.97 -24.84
C GLU A 71 -8.84 6.42 -24.86
N GLN A 72 -9.44 6.92 -23.77
CA GLN A 72 -9.87 8.32 -23.68
C GLN A 72 -8.66 9.26 -23.72
N VAL A 73 -7.66 9.01 -22.88
CA VAL A 73 -6.42 9.80 -22.82
C VAL A 73 -5.63 9.68 -24.13
N ALA A 74 -5.60 8.47 -24.69
CA ALA A 74 -4.92 8.15 -25.93
C ALA A 74 -5.51 8.88 -27.14
N LYS A 75 -6.84 9.04 -27.17
CA LYS A 75 -7.54 9.80 -28.20
C LYS A 75 -7.14 11.27 -28.19
N GLU A 76 -7.08 11.89 -27.01
CA GLU A 76 -6.65 13.29 -26.86
C GLU A 76 -5.18 13.48 -27.24
N LEU A 77 -4.31 12.52 -26.89
CA LEU A 77 -2.89 12.55 -27.25
C LEU A 77 -2.59 12.10 -28.69
N GLN A 78 -3.58 11.60 -29.43
CA GLN A 78 -3.41 10.98 -30.76
C GLN A 78 -2.34 9.88 -30.81
N MET A 79 -2.31 9.04 -29.76
CA MET A 79 -1.32 7.97 -29.60
C MET A 79 -2.02 6.64 -29.30
N PRO A 80 -1.38 5.48 -29.54
CA PRO A 80 -1.91 4.21 -29.09
C PRO A 80 -2.01 4.15 -27.56
N TRP A 81 -3.13 3.64 -27.03
CA TRP A 81 -3.37 3.58 -25.58
C TRP A 81 -2.31 2.78 -24.81
N ARG A 82 -1.71 1.77 -25.45
CA ARG A 82 -0.59 1.00 -24.89
C ARG A 82 0.65 1.85 -24.67
N THR A 83 0.91 2.81 -25.56
CA THR A 83 2.03 3.75 -25.43
C THR A 83 1.79 4.72 -24.27
N VAL A 84 0.55 5.21 -24.14
CA VAL A 84 0.15 6.09 -23.03
C VAL A 84 0.23 5.39 -21.67
N GLU A 85 -0.27 4.15 -21.58
CA GLU A 85 -0.13 3.29 -20.39
C GLU A 85 1.36 3.12 -20.03
N SER A 86 2.21 2.79 -21.01
CA SER A 86 3.65 2.64 -20.80
C SER A 86 4.31 3.93 -20.31
N MET A 87 3.96 5.06 -20.90
CA MET A 87 4.50 6.37 -20.49
C MET A 87 4.06 6.74 -19.08
N HIS A 88 2.81 6.46 -18.71
CA HIS A 88 2.32 6.66 -17.35
C HIS A 88 3.17 5.87 -16.33
N TRP A 89 3.49 4.61 -16.62
CA TRP A 89 4.34 3.80 -15.75
C TRP A 89 5.80 4.29 -15.69
N GLN A 90 6.33 4.84 -16.78
CA GLN A 90 7.69 5.37 -16.83
C GLN A 90 7.85 6.69 -16.07
N LEU A 91 6.88 7.59 -16.18
CA LEU A 91 6.90 8.87 -15.48
C LEU A 91 6.63 8.65 -13.98
N GLY A 92 5.70 7.77 -13.63
CA GLY A 92 5.30 7.55 -12.25
C GLY A 92 4.53 8.74 -11.66
N GLU A 93 4.04 8.56 -10.43
CA GLU A 93 3.09 9.50 -9.79
C GLU A 93 3.67 10.92 -9.65
N GLN A 94 4.92 11.05 -9.20
CA GLN A 94 5.53 12.34 -8.88
C GLN A 94 5.76 13.21 -10.12
N GLU A 95 6.28 12.60 -11.19
CA GLU A 95 6.57 13.29 -12.46
C GLU A 95 5.26 13.65 -13.19
N ILE A 96 4.26 12.76 -13.18
CA ILE A 96 2.92 13.06 -13.70
C ILE A 96 2.30 14.25 -12.94
N ALA A 97 2.34 14.22 -11.61
CA ALA A 97 1.79 15.30 -10.78
C ALA A 97 2.56 16.62 -10.98
N SER A 98 3.88 16.57 -11.10
CA SER A 98 4.70 17.76 -11.37
C SER A 98 4.34 18.39 -12.72
N ARG A 99 4.25 17.57 -13.78
CA ARG A 99 3.93 18.04 -15.13
C ARG A 99 2.49 18.52 -15.28
N ALA A 100 1.54 17.91 -14.56
CA ALA A 100 0.14 18.36 -14.55
C ALA A 100 -0.02 19.77 -13.94
N ASN A 101 0.87 20.16 -13.03
CA ASN A 101 0.89 21.49 -12.41
C ASN A 101 1.84 22.47 -13.10
N ALA A 102 2.48 22.08 -14.20
CA ALA A 102 3.35 22.97 -14.96
C ALA A 102 2.50 24.04 -15.66
N PRO A 103 2.90 25.33 -15.61
CA PRO A 103 2.17 26.40 -16.28
C PRO A 103 2.21 26.17 -17.80
N VAL A 104 1.03 26.21 -18.42
CA VAL A 104 0.86 26.19 -19.87
C VAL A 104 1.20 27.60 -20.37
N PHE A 105 2.27 27.73 -21.14
CA PHE A 105 2.65 28.99 -21.80
C PHE A 105 1.90 29.16 -23.12
#